data_AF-A0A494VWC2-F1
#
_entry.id   AF-A0A494VWC2-F1
#
_cell.length_a   1.000
_cell.length_b   1.000
_cell.length_c   1.000
_cell.angle_alpha   90.00
_cell.angle_beta   90.00
_cell.angle_gamma   90.00
#
_symmetry.space_group_name_H-M   'P 1'
#
loop_
_entity.id
_entity.type
_entity.pdbx_description
1 polymer ?
#
loop_
_entity_poly.entity_id
_entity_poly.type
_entity_poly.pdbx_seq_one_letter_code
_entity_poly.pdbx_strand_id
1 'polypeptide(L)' 'MEIMDLYGKKIKIIDLQLAILQADDFRHYQLNGSDKAEYNRQQQAYWEDIYIKLMLLEQQQDNHETEKLD' A
#
# COMPACT_ATOMS: atom_id res chain seq x y z
N MET A 1 13.07 4.62 -1.64
CA MET A 1 11.67 5.02 -1.89
C MET A 1 10.91 5.05 -0.57
N GLU A 2 10.00 6.00 -0.42
CA GLU A 2 9.17 6.15 0.78
C GLU A 2 7.76 6.59 0.40
N ILE A 3 6.78 6.21 1.22
CA ILE A 3 5.41 6.71 1.17
C ILE A 3 5.04 7.29 2.53
N MET A 4 4.00 8.12 2.58
CA MET A 4 3.40 8.60 3.82
C MET A 4 2.08 7.88 4.03
N ASP A 5 1.92 7.23 5.19
CA ASP A 5 0.66 6.55 5.55
C ASP A 5 -0.46 7.56 5.87
N LEU A 6 -1.67 7.04 6.08
CA LEU A 6 -2.85 7.84 6.39
C LEU A 6 -2.72 8.69 7.67
N TYR A 7 -1.77 8.35 8.56
CA TYR A 7 -1.52 9.05 9.82
C TYR A 7 -0.30 9.96 9.78
N GLY A 8 0.25 10.21 8.58
CA GLY A 8 1.39 11.11 8.38
C GLY A 8 2.74 10.48 8.69
N LYS A 9 2.81 9.17 8.95
CA LYS A 9 4.07 8.47 9.21
C LYS A 9 4.74 8.09 7.90
N LYS A 10 6.05 8.36 7.83
CA LYS A 10 6.87 7.90 6.72
C LYS A 10 7.16 6.41 6.82
N ILE A 11 6.91 5.68 5.75
CA ILE A 11 7.23 4.27 5.60
C ILE A 11 8.30 4.13 4.53
N LYS A 12 9.46 3.60 4.92
CA LYS A 12 10.55 3.28 4.00
C LYS A 12 10.25 1.96 3.30
N ILE A 13 10.25 1.97 1.98
CA ILE A 13 10.06 0.78 1.15
C ILE A 13 11.43 0.21 0.78
N ILE A 14 11.67 -1.04 1.14
CA ILE A 14 12.92 -1.77 0.91
C ILE A 14 12.82 -2.63 -0.35
N ASP A 15 11.67 -3.30 -0.51
CA ASP A 15 11.31 -4.11 -1.67
C ASP A 15 9.88 -3.71 -2.07
N LEU A 16 9.74 -3.09 -3.25
CA LEU A 16 8.46 -2.55 -3.70
C LEU A 16 7.47 -3.67 -4.05
N GLN A 17 7.95 -4.69 -4.75
CA GLN A 17 7.10 -5.79 -5.21
C GLN A 17 6.57 -6.59 -4.03
N LEU A 18 7.43 -6.90 -3.06
CA LEU A 18 6.99 -7.56 -1.84
C LEU A 18 6.01 -6.70 -1.02
N ALA A 19 6.23 -5.39 -0.96
CA ALA A 19 5.33 -4.49 -0.24
C ALA A 19 3.93 -4.42 -0.89
N ILE A 20 3.85 -4.42 -2.23
CA ILE A 20 2.58 -4.46 -2.96
C ILE A 20 1.82 -5.74 -2.65
N LEU A 21 2.48 -6.90 -2.73
CA LEU A 21 1.86 -8.19 -2.41
C LEU A 21 1.33 -8.23 -0.98
N GLN A 22 2.11 -7.75 -0.01
CA GLN A 22 1.67 -7.68 1.39
C GLN A 22 0.45 -6.78 1.56
N ALA A 23 0.44 -5.59 0.95
CA ALA A 23 -0.68 -4.66 1.05
C ALA A 23 -1.95 -5.22 0.40
N ASP A 24 -1.81 -5.94 -0.72
CA ASP A 24 -2.92 -6.62 -1.40
C ASP A 24 -3.53 -7.75 -0.53
N ASP A 25 -2.70 -8.51 0.18
CA ASP A 25 -3.20 -9.51 1.13
C ASP A 25 -3.94 -8.84 2.31
N PHE A 26 -3.34 -7.82 2.92
CA PHE A 26 -3.88 -7.22 4.14
C PHE A 26 -5.13 -6.37 3.92
N ARG A 27 -5.31 -5.74 2.75
CA ARG A 27 -6.54 -4.96 2.46
C ARG A 27 -7.80 -5.81 2.37
N HIS A 28 -7.65 -7.13 2.23
CA HIS A 28 -8.74 -8.09 2.24
C HIS A 28 -8.89 -8.84 3.59
N TYR A 29 -7.98 -8.62 4.55
CA TYR A 29 -8.01 -9.31 5.83
C TYR A 29 -9.11 -8.77 6.74
N GLN A 30 -9.94 -9.67 7.27
CA GLN A 30 -11.03 -9.33 8.19
C GLN A 30 -11.06 -10.27 9.38
N LEU A 31 -11.23 -9.69 10.58
CA LEU A 31 -11.52 -10.44 11.78
C LEU A 31 -13.00 -10.84 11.83
N ASN A 32 -13.27 -12.04 12.35
CA ASN A 32 -14.64 -12.49 12.58
C ASN A 32 -15.27 -11.82 13.81
N GLY A 33 -16.60 -11.64 13.77
CA GLY A 33 -17.38 -11.05 14.87
C GLY A 33 -17.88 -9.65 14.53
N SER A 34 -19.14 -9.37 14.87
CA SER A 34 -19.77 -8.06 14.59
C SER A 34 -19.15 -6.93 15.39
N ASP A 35 -18.55 -7.22 16.54
CA ASP A 35 -17.80 -6.28 17.38
C ASP A 35 -16.49 -5.80 16.72
N LYS A 36 -16.02 -6.49 15.67
CA LYS A 36 -14.82 -6.11 14.90
C LYS A 36 -15.13 -5.28 13.66
N ALA A 37 -16.40 -5.02 13.35
CA ALA A 37 -16.80 -4.38 12.09
C ALA A 37 -16.14 -3.01 11.88
N GLU A 38 -16.06 -2.16 12.93
CA GLU A 38 -15.41 -0.86 12.82
C GLU A 38 -13.89 -0.99 12.65
N TYR A 39 -13.26 -1.89 13.41
CA TYR A 39 -11.83 -2.16 13.27
C TYR A 39 -11.50 -2.65 11.85
N ASN A 40 -12.26 -3.61 11.32
CA ASN A 40 -12.07 -4.13 9.97
C ASN A 40 -12.21 -3.02 8.91
N ARG A 41 -13.18 -2.11 9.05
CA ARG A 41 -13.32 -0.95 8.15
C ARG A 41 -12.08 -0.06 8.17
N GLN A 42 -11.57 0.24 9.37
CA GLN A 42 -10.38 1.09 9.52
C GLN A 42 -9.13 0.42 8.96
N GLN A 43 -8.94 -0.88 9.21
CA GLN A 43 -7.82 -1.64 8.66
C GLN A 43 -7.91 -1.73 7.14
N GLN A 44 -9.08 -2.01 6.57
CA GLN A 44 -9.28 -2.06 5.13
C GLN A 44 -8.96 -0.71 4.48
N ALA A 45 -9.46 0.41 5.04
CA ALA A 45 -9.17 1.74 4.52
C ALA A 45 -7.67 2.08 4.60
N TYR A 46 -7.01 1.71 5.69
CA TYR A 46 -5.57 1.91 5.85
C TYR A 46 -4.75 1.10 4.82
N TRP A 47 -5.03 -0.20 4.67
CA TRP A 47 -4.28 -1.04 3.75
C TRP A 47 -4.57 -0.74 2.28
N GLU A 48 -5.80 -0.34 1.94
CA GLU A 48 -6.14 0.12 0.59
C GLU A 48 -5.35 1.39 0.22
N ASP A 49 -5.24 2.36 1.15
CA ASP A 49 -4.44 3.57 0.95
C ASP A 49 -2.95 3.25 0.74
N ILE A 50 -2.39 2.33 1.53
CA ILE A 50 -1.01 1.85 1.34
C ILE A 50 -0.84 1.19 -0.02
N TYR A 51 -1.74 0.27 -0.40
CA TYR A 51 -1.68 -0.44 -1.68
C TYR A 51 -1.68 0.54 -2.86
N ILE A 52 -2.61 1.50 -2.89
CA ILE A 52 -2.70 2.51 -3.96
C ILE A 52 -1.40 3.32 -4.06
N LYS A 53 -0.83 3.75 -2.93
CA LYS A 53 0.42 4.53 -2.93
C LYS A 53 1.61 3.71 -3.45
N LEU A 54 1.66 2.41 -3.17
CA LEU A 54 2.69 1.53 -3.69
C LEU A 54 2.54 1.32 -5.21
N MET A 55 1.32 1.13 -5.71
CA MET A 55 1.05 1.03 -7.16
C MET A 55 1.44 2.31 -7.91
N LEU A 56 1.13 3.48 -7.35
CA LEU A 56 1.55 4.77 -7.93
C LEU A 56 3.07 4.91 -7.97
N LEU A 57 3.74 4.44 -6.92
CA LEU A 57 5.20 4.44 -6.84
C LEU A 57 5.82 3.51 -7.89
N GLU A 58 5.23 2.34 -8.14
CA GLU A 58 5.64 1.41 -9.20
C GLU A 58 5.52 2.05 -10.59
N GLN A 59 4.36 2.63 -10.89
CA GLN A 59 4.13 3.33 -12.17
C GLN A 59 5.13 4.46 -12.40
N GLN A 60 5.52 5.18 -11.35
CA GLN A 60 6.54 6.22 -11.44
C GLN A 60 7.93 5.66 -11.79
N GLN A 61 8.26 4.45 -11.34
CA GLN A 61 9.52 3.81 -11.70
C GLN A 61 9.52 3.37 -13.17
N ASP A 62 8.44 2.75 -13.63
CA ASP A 62 8.34 2.26 -15.01
C ASP A 62 8.45 3.41 -16.02
N ASN A 63 7.78 4.53 -15.75
CA ASN A 63 7.86 5.71 -16.60
C ASN A 63 9.29 6.29 -16.64
N HIS A 64 9.98 6.31 -15.50
CA HIS A 64 11.33 6.84 -15.41
C HIS A 64 12.40 5.88 -15.99
N GLU A 65 12.13 4.58 -16.08
CA GLU A 65 12.98 3.63 -16.81
C GLU A 65 12.81 3.77 -18.32
N THR A 66 11.58 4.03 -18.78
CA THR A 66 11.27 4.24 -20.20
C THR A 66 11.93 5.51 -20.73
N GLU A 67 11.88 6.64 -20.00
CA GLU A 67 12.53 7.91 -20.38
C GLU A 67 14.06 7.85 -20.44
N LYS A 68 14.71 6.86 -19.84
CA LYS A 68 16.18 6.70 -19.89
C LYS A 68 16.68 5.91 -21.09
N LEU A 69 15.79 5.23 -21.78
CA LEU A 69 16.12 4.36 -22.93
C LEU A 69 15.97 5.10 -24.28
N ASP A 70 15.35 6.28 -24.26
CA ASP A 70 15.18 7.20 -25.41
C ASP A 70 16.31 8.25 -25.49
#